data_AF-A0A382CFD5-F1
#
_entry.id   AF-A0A382CFD5-F1
#
_cell.length_a   1.000
_cell.length_b   1.000
_cell.length_c   1.000
_cell.angle_alpha   90.00
_cell.angle_beta   90.00
_cell.angle_gamma   90.00
#
_symmetry.space_group_name_H-M   'P 1'
#
loop_
_entity.id
_entity.type
_entity.pdbx_description
1 polymer ?
#
loop_
_entity_poly.entity_id
_entity_poly.type
_entity_poly.pdbx_seq_one_letter_code
_entity_poly.pdbx_strand_id
1 'polypeptide(L)'
;MAVYTYISQEDLDQFLSLYSMEEIISFEGIRSGVSNSNYILFSKKNKYILTIFEEMTNEKDLPYFFQLMNHLNNNKIMCPKVIKDKDNNFSNVLKGKQAA
;
A
#
# COMPACT_ATOMS: atom_id res chain seq x y z
N MET A 1 5.77 7.88 17.29
CA MET A 1 5.07 8.95 16.55
C MET A 1 5.43 8.77 15.08
N ALA A 2 4.50 8.60 14.13
CA ALA A 2 3.10 8.22 14.24
C ALA A 2 2.68 7.47 12.96
N VAL A 3 1.88 6.42 13.15
CA VAL A 3 0.87 6.08 12.17
C VAL A 3 -0.12 7.26 12.21
N TYR A 4 -0.21 8.03 11.12
CA TYR A 4 -1.05 9.24 11.06
C TYR A 4 -2.51 8.88 10.79
N THR A 5 -2.71 7.87 9.94
CA THR A 5 -4.03 7.37 9.55
C THR A 5 -4.24 5.97 10.12
N TYR A 6 -5.08 5.87 11.15
CA TYR A 6 -5.51 4.59 11.73
C TYR A 6 -6.62 3.96 10.88
N ILE A 7 -6.47 2.67 10.60
CA ILE A 7 -7.48 1.86 9.89
C ILE A 7 -7.95 0.74 10.82
N SER A 8 -9.25 0.43 10.77
CA SER A 8 -9.78 -0.76 11.43
C SER A 8 -9.60 -2.01 10.56
N GLN A 9 -9.90 -3.19 11.12
CA GLN A 9 -9.92 -4.42 10.33
C GLN A 9 -10.97 -4.33 9.21
N GLU A 10 -12.14 -3.75 9.49
CA GLU A 10 -13.20 -3.59 8.49
C GLU A 10 -12.78 -2.65 7.34
N ASP A 11 -12.10 -1.54 7.66
CA ASP A 11 -11.53 -0.62 6.66
C ASP A 11 -10.55 -1.37 5.75
N LEU A 12 -9.68 -2.21 6.33
CA LEU A 12 -8.70 -3.01 5.61
C LEU A 12 -9.37 -4.08 4.74
N ASP A 13 -10.33 -4.83 5.26
CA ASP A 13 -11.02 -5.89 4.53
C ASP A 13 -11.78 -5.34 3.33
N GLN A 14 -12.46 -4.20 3.51
CA GLN A 14 -13.13 -3.50 2.41
C GLN A 14 -12.13 -3.06 1.33
N PHE A 15 -11.00 -2.49 1.73
CA PHE A 15 -9.96 -2.07 0.79
C PHE A 15 -9.36 -3.26 0.03
N LEU A 16 -9.01 -4.34 0.74
CA LEU A 16 -8.40 -5.53 0.17
C LEU A 16 -9.36 -6.31 -0.75
N SER A 17 -10.68 -6.14 -0.60
CA SER A 17 -11.67 -6.72 -1.50
C SER A 17 -11.48 -6.29 -2.97
N LEU A 18 -10.82 -5.15 -3.21
CA LEU A 18 -10.49 -4.65 -4.55
C LEU A 18 -9.30 -5.39 -5.18
N TYR A 19 -8.51 -6.10 -4.39
CA TYR A 19 -7.29 -6.76 -4.84
C TYR A 19 -7.48 -8.28 -4.96
N SER A 20 -6.83 -8.88 -5.95
CA SER A 20 -6.76 -10.33 -6.11
C SER A 20 -5.57 -10.88 -5.32
N MET A 21 -5.63 -10.77 -3.98
CA MET A 21 -4.59 -11.25 -3.07
C MET A 21 -5.09 -12.37 -2.18
N GLU A 22 -4.15 -13.08 -1.55
CA GLU A 22 -4.48 -14.03 -0.50
C GLU A 22 -5.00 -13.33 0.76
N GLU A 23 -5.72 -14.10 1.58
CA GLU A 23 -6.31 -13.66 2.83
C GLU A 23 -5.22 -13.09 3.78
N ILE A 24 -5.44 -11.87 4.28
CA ILE A 24 -4.59 -11.25 5.30
C ILE A 24 -5.11 -11.66 6.68
N ILE A 25 -4.23 -12.26 7.48
CA ILE A 25 -4.53 -12.78 8.82
C ILE A 25 -4.44 -11.68 9.87
N SER A 26 -3.46 -10.79 9.72
CA SER A 26 -3.23 -9.69 10.66
C SER A 26 -2.47 -8.56 9.99
N PHE A 27 -2.49 -7.38 10.63
CA PHE A 27 -1.71 -6.24 10.18
C PHE A 27 -1.15 -5.45 11.35
N GLU A 28 0.01 -4.83 11.15
CA GLU A 28 0.71 -4.06 12.17
C GLU A 28 1.21 -2.73 11.62
N GLY A 29 0.90 -1.64 12.31
CA GLY A 29 1.37 -0.30 11.93
C GLY A 29 2.86 -0.11 12.21
N ILE A 30 3.60 0.36 11.22
CA ILE A 30 5.03 0.67 11.32
C ILE A 30 5.21 2.06 11.92
N ARG A 31 5.67 2.12 13.17
CA ARG A 31 5.78 3.37 13.94
C ARG A 31 7.04 4.20 13.64
N SER A 32 7.82 3.84 12.62
CA SER A 32 9.11 4.46 12.28
C SER A 32 9.05 5.35 11.02
N GLY A 33 7.87 5.63 10.48
CA GLY A 33 7.69 6.49 9.30
C GLY A 33 7.62 7.97 9.66
N VAL A 34 8.20 8.83 8.81
CA VAL A 34 8.22 10.30 8.99
C VAL A 34 7.14 10.98 8.14
N SER A 35 6.63 10.32 7.10
CA SER A 35 5.81 10.98 6.07
C SER A 35 4.58 10.22 5.63
N ASN A 36 4.52 8.90 5.78
CA ASN A 36 3.39 8.07 5.36
C ASN A 36 2.97 7.10 6.46
N SER A 37 1.69 6.75 6.50
CA SER A 37 1.23 5.66 7.36
C SER A 37 1.50 4.34 6.67
N ASN A 38 2.39 3.54 7.24
CA ASN A 38 2.78 2.24 6.69
C ASN A 38 2.30 1.12 7.61
N TYR A 39 1.77 0.06 7.01
CA TYR A 39 1.34 -1.15 7.72
C TYR A 39 1.99 -2.37 7.08
N ILE A 40 2.44 -3.32 7.90
CA ILE A 40 2.80 -4.66 7.46
C ILE A 40 1.53 -5.50 7.49
N LEU A 41 1.18 -6.12 6.37
CA LEU A 41 0.10 -7.09 6.29
C LEU A 41 0.70 -8.49 6.27
N PHE A 42 0.20 -9.37 7.11
CA PHE A 42 0.63 -10.76 7.22
C PHE A 42 -0.40 -11.67 6.59
N SER A 43 0.01 -12.44 5.59
CA SER A 43 -0.76 -13.57 5.08
C SER A 43 -0.15 -14.91 5.52
N LYS A 44 -0.79 -16.02 5.15
CA LYS A 44 -0.32 -17.38 5.41
C LYS A 44 1.05 -17.63 4.78
N LYS A 45 1.33 -17.03 3.62
CA LYS A 45 2.55 -17.29 2.84
C LYS A 45 3.43 -16.07 2.65
N ASN A 46 2.84 -14.89 2.51
CA ASN A 46 3.58 -13.67 2.20
C ASN A 46 3.37 -12.55 3.23
N LYS A 47 4.23 -11.54 3.13
CA LYS A 47 4.09 -10.26 3.81
C LYS A 47 3.93 -9.17 2.77
N TYR A 48 3.06 -8.22 3.03
CA TYR A 48 2.82 -7.06 2.20
C TYR A 48 3.04 -5.78 2.99
N ILE A 49 3.28 -4.68 2.29
CA ILE A 49 3.31 -3.35 2.89
C ILE A 49 2.14 -2.58 2.28
N LEU A 50 1.26 -2.08 3.13
CA LEU A 50 0.24 -1.10 2.78
C LEU A 50 0.77 0.28 3.13
N THR A 51 0.82 1.16 2.14
CA THR A 51 1.25 2.55 2.33
C THR A 51 0.07 3.47 2.07
N ILE A 52 -0.31 4.24 3.09
CA ILE A 52 -1.27 5.34 2.95
C ILE A 52 -0.47 6.63 2.79
N PHE A 53 -0.60 7.27 1.63
CA PHE A 53 0.13 8.47 1.27
C PHE A 53 -0.50 9.68 1.96
N GLU A 54 0.29 10.37 2.77
CA GLU A 54 -0.17 11.55 3.51
C GLU A 54 0.07 12.84 2.68
N GLU A 55 -0.44 13.98 3.18
CA GLU A 55 -0.62 15.26 2.46
C GLU A 55 0.58 15.83 1.70
N MET A 56 1.81 15.38 2.00
CA MET A 56 3.01 15.83 1.29
C MET A 56 3.22 15.16 -0.09
N THR A 57 2.31 14.26 -0.50
CA THR A 57 2.45 13.50 -1.75
C THR A 57 1.58 14.11 -2.86
N ASN A 58 2.20 14.53 -3.96
CA ASN A 58 1.46 14.93 -5.16
C ASN A 58 0.84 13.70 -5.82
N GLU A 59 -0.47 13.49 -5.63
CA GLU A 59 -1.19 12.32 -6.13
C GLU A 59 -1.04 12.12 -7.66
N LYS A 60 -0.85 13.22 -8.41
CA LYS A 60 -0.66 13.17 -9.87
C LYS A 60 0.63 12.49 -10.29
N ASP A 61 1.64 12.49 -9.43
CA ASP A 61 2.95 11.91 -9.72
C ASP A 61 3.04 10.44 -9.29
N LEU A 62 2.13 9.97 -8.42
CA LEU A 62 2.11 8.59 -7.93
C LEU A 62 2.10 7.54 -9.05
N PRO A 63 1.26 7.66 -10.10
CA PRO A 63 1.28 6.69 -11.20
C PRO A 63 2.64 6.55 -11.88
N TYR A 64 3.37 7.66 -12.05
CA TYR A 64 4.72 7.64 -12.61
C TYR A 64 5.69 6.88 -11.72
N PHE A 65 5.68 7.16 -10.41
CA PHE A 65 6.56 6.46 -9.46
C PHE A 65 6.24 4.98 -9.34
N PHE A 66 4.96 4.59 -9.34
CA PHE A 66 4.55 3.20 -9.32
C PHE A 66 4.97 2.43 -10.58
N GLN A 67 4.81 3.06 -11.75
CA GLN A 67 5.29 2.50 -13.01
C GLN A 67 6.81 2.35 -13.01
N LEU A 68 7.54 3.36 -12.54
CA LEU A 68 8.99 3.32 -12.42
C LEU A 68 9.44 2.19 -11.48
N MET A 69 8.85 2.08 -10.29
CA MET A 69 9.18 1.00 -9.35
C MET A 69 8.94 -0.39 -9.95
N ASN A 70 7.80 -0.60 -10.64
CA ASN A 70 7.53 -1.86 -11.32
C ASN A 70 8.52 -2.12 -12.47
N HIS A 71 8.90 -1.09 -13.24
CA HIS A 71 9.91 -1.21 -14.28
C HIS A 71 11.27 -1.61 -13.70
N LEU A 72 11.73 -0.96 -12.63
CA LEU A 72 13.00 -1.26 -11.97
C LEU A 72 12.99 -2.68 -11.38
N ASN A 73 11.90 -3.07 -10.71
CA ASN A 73 11.74 -4.41 -10.13
C ASN A 73 11.79 -5.50 -11.22
N ASN A 74 11.11 -5.29 -12.36
CA ASN A 74 11.15 -6.19 -13.51
C ASN A 74 12.57 -6.32 -14.11
N ASN A 75 13.40 -5.28 -13.98
CA ASN A 75 14.80 -5.28 -14.37
C ASN A 75 15.75 -5.77 -13.25
N LYS A 76 15.21 -6.47 -12.22
CA LYS A 76 15.96 -7.08 -11.11
C LYS A 76 16.67 -6.07 -10.20
N ILE A 77 16.24 -4.81 -10.20
CA ILE A 77 16.69 -3.82 -9.21
C ILE A 77 15.93 -4.06 -7.91
N MET A 78 16.65 -4.02 -6.79
CA MET A 78 16.08 -4.26 -5.47
C MET A 78 15.23 -3.06 -5.01
N CYS A 79 13.97 -3.06 -5.42
CA CYS A 79 12.97 -2.09 -5.01
C CYS A 79 11.61 -2.77 -4.80
N PRO A 80 10.65 -2.11 -4.11
CA PRO A 80 9.31 -2.62 -3.96
C PRO A 80 8.63 -2.87 -5.32
N LYS A 81 7.73 -3.85 -5.34
CA LYS A 81 6.81 -4.10 -6.45
C LYS A 81 5.42 -3.63 -6.02
N VAL A 82 4.82 -2.74 -6.80
CA VAL A 82 3.48 -2.23 -6.56
C VAL A 82 2.46 -3.22 -7.10
N ILE A 83 1.52 -3.62 -6.25
CA ILE A 83 0.45 -4.57 -6.59
C ILE A 83 -0.71 -3.77 -7.16
N LYS A 84 -1.18 -4.16 -8.34
CA LYS A 84 -2.37 -3.57 -8.95
C LYS A 84 -3.63 -4.21 -8.40
N ASP A 85 -4.70 -3.44 -8.37
CA ASP A 85 -6.03 -3.96 -8.07
C ASP A 85 -6.60 -4.78 -9.25
N LYS A 86 -7.83 -5.29 -9.07
CA LYS A 86 -8.56 -6.07 -10.10
C LYS A 86 -8.81 -5.27 -11.39
N ASP A 87 -8.86 -3.95 -11.31
CA ASP A 87 -9.12 -3.04 -12.43
C ASP A 87 -7.83 -2.45 -13.06
N ASN A 88 -6.66 -2.98 -12.67
CA ASN A 88 -5.32 -2.54 -13.09
C ASN A 88 -4.88 -1.14 -12.61
N ASN A 89 -5.54 -0.57 -11.60
CA ASN A 89 -5.11 0.66 -10.94
C ASN A 89 -3.93 0.37 -10.00
N PHE A 90 -3.05 1.37 -9.83
CA PHE A 90 -1.89 1.26 -8.96
C PHE A 90 -2.16 1.62 -7.49
N SER A 91 -3.24 2.35 -7.22
CA SER A 91 -3.64 2.76 -5.88
C SER A 91 -5.15 2.94 -5.83
N ASN A 92 -5.69 2.87 -4.62
CA ASN A 92 -7.10 3.10 -4.32
C ASN A 92 -7.25 4.05 -3.14
N VAL A 93 -8.45 4.56 -2.91
CA VAL A 93 -8.72 5.48 -1.80
C VAL A 93 -9.00 4.69 -0.52
N LEU A 94 -8.29 5.01 0.56
CA LEU A 94 -8.50 4.49 1.91
C LEU A 94 -8.52 5.67 2.89
N LYS A 95 -9.61 5.80 3.68
CA LYS A 95 -9.83 6.94 4.60
C LYS A 95 -9.66 8.32 3.92
N GLY A 96 -10.04 8.43 2.65
CA GLY A 96 -9.94 9.67 1.87
C GLY A 96 -8.53 9.99 1.34
N LYS A 97 -7.57 9.06 1.43
CA LYS A 97 -6.19 9.21 0.95
C LYS A 97 -5.83 8.12 -0.03
N GLN A 98 -4.86 8.37 -0.91
CA GLN A 98 -4.33 7.32 -1.78
C GLN A 98 -3.60 6.26 -0.95
N ALA A 99 -3.84 5.00 -1.29
CA ALA A 99 -3.19 3.86 -0.67
C ALA A 99 -2.87 2.77 -1.70
N ALA A 100 -1.72 2.12 -1.52
CA ALA A 100 -1.21 1.04 -2.37
C ALA A 100 -0.49 -0.03 -1.56
#